data_AF-A0A1E5T5C7-F1
#
_entry.id   AF-A0A1E5T5C7-F1
#
_cell.length_a   1.000
_cell.length_b   1.000
_cell.length_c   1.000
_cell.angle_alpha   90.00
_cell.angle_beta   90.00
_cell.angle_gamma   90.00
#
_symmetry.space_group_name_H-M   'P 1'
#
loop_
_entity.id
_entity.type
_entity.pdbx_description
1 polymer ?
#
loop_
_entity_poly.entity_id
_entity_poly.type
_entity_poly.pdbx_seq_one_letter_code
_entity_poly.pdbx_strand_id
1 'polypeptide(L)'
;MKKITAALLLVLVSASLTAQSKVREKDVLGEWDVIIDLQEAREEVEDDLEEEDSWIARRFARGISNFAFNIVESIDIRFDFRRDGELKMSFNVLGDREVEYMEWYINRDGELIIEDDDRNRRRRRNNSSFNFSNDDDVWMMKDGKLQAFERTRRGRLEIKKELYLKRR
;
A
#
# COMPACT_ATOMS: atom_id res chain seq x y z
N MET A 1 10.28 -13.92 49.41
CA MET A 1 9.13 -13.93 48.47
C MET A 1 8.98 -12.66 47.64
N LYS A 2 9.18 -11.45 48.19
CA LYS A 2 9.07 -10.17 47.44
C LYS A 2 10.05 -9.99 46.26
N LYS A 3 11.19 -10.69 46.27
CA LYS A 3 12.21 -10.59 45.20
C LYS A 3 11.84 -11.39 43.94
N ILE A 4 10.97 -12.40 44.07
CA ILE A 4 10.54 -13.27 42.95
C ILE A 4 9.41 -12.58 42.16
N THR A 5 8.52 -11.87 42.85
CA THR A 5 7.42 -11.10 42.23
C THR A 5 7.92 -9.94 41.36
N ALA A 6 9.03 -9.29 41.73
CA ALA A 6 9.60 -8.20 40.95
C ALA A 6 10.24 -8.70 39.63
N ALA A 7 10.82 -9.90 39.62
CA ALA A 7 11.43 -10.48 38.43
C ALA A 7 10.38 -10.91 37.38
N LEU A 8 9.23 -11.43 37.81
CA LEU A 8 8.13 -11.79 36.91
C LEU A 8 7.47 -10.58 36.23
N LEU A 9 7.36 -9.45 36.94
CA LEU A 9 6.83 -8.20 36.38
C LEU A 9 7.74 -7.60 35.30
N LEU A 10 9.05 -7.79 35.41
CA LEU A 10 10.02 -7.25 34.44
C LEU A 10 10.04 -8.02 33.11
N VAL A 11 9.79 -9.34 33.17
CA VAL A 11 9.67 -10.20 31.97
C VAL A 11 8.37 -9.91 31.20
N LEU A 12 7.28 -9.58 31.89
CA LEU A 12 6.00 -9.26 31.26
C LEU A 12 6.01 -7.91 30.52
N VAL A 13 6.83 -6.93 30.95
CA VAL A 13 6.93 -5.62 30.29
C VAL A 13 7.77 -5.67 29.01
N SER A 14 8.68 -6.65 28.89
CA SER A 14 9.53 -6.80 27.70
C SER A 14 8.82 -7.45 26.50
N ALA A 15 7.69 -8.13 26.74
CA ALA A 15 6.90 -8.78 25.69
C ALA A 15 6.01 -7.80 24.91
N SER A 16 5.86 -6.56 25.40
CA SER A 16 4.99 -5.54 24.80
C SER A 16 5.69 -4.62 23.80
N LEU A 17 6.95 -4.91 23.43
CA LEU A 17 7.57 -4.29 22.26
C LEU A 17 6.86 -4.84 21.03
N THR A 18 5.80 -4.14 20.66
CA THR A 18 4.94 -4.41 19.51
C THR A 18 5.80 -4.83 18.33
N ALA A 19 5.67 -6.09 17.95
CA ALA A 19 6.20 -6.64 16.72
C ALA A 19 5.44 -6.01 15.54
N GLN A 20 5.67 -4.72 15.29
CA GLN A 20 5.48 -4.20 13.95
C GLN A 20 6.49 -4.97 13.09
N SER A 21 6.00 -5.99 12.39
CA SER A 21 6.84 -6.87 11.61
C SER A 21 7.43 -6.09 10.46
N LYS A 22 8.71 -5.73 10.61
CA LYS A 22 9.52 -5.16 9.54
C LYS A 22 9.36 -6.02 8.29
N VAL A 23 9.09 -5.36 7.17
CA VAL A 23 9.04 -5.99 5.87
C VAL A 23 10.42 -6.52 5.52
N ARG A 24 10.47 -7.71 4.93
CA ARG A 24 11.69 -8.30 4.38
C ARG A 24 11.46 -8.59 2.91
N GLU A 25 12.49 -8.43 2.10
CA GLU A 25 12.42 -8.67 0.64
C GLU A 25 11.77 -10.01 0.29
N LYS A 26 12.21 -11.10 0.92
CA LYS A 26 11.66 -12.45 0.69
C LYS A 26 10.15 -12.57 0.95
N ASP A 27 9.62 -11.70 1.82
CA ASP A 27 8.21 -11.70 2.20
C ASP A 27 7.38 -10.86 1.21
N VAL A 28 8.02 -9.99 0.41
CA VAL A 28 7.42 -9.12 -0.62
C VAL A 28 7.45 -9.74 -2.01
N LEU A 29 8.53 -10.43 -2.38
CA LEU A 29 8.72 -10.93 -3.75
C LEU A 29 7.55 -11.80 -4.26
N GLY A 30 7.23 -11.63 -5.55
CA GLY A 30 6.20 -12.40 -6.25
C GLY A 30 4.93 -11.60 -6.53
N GLU A 31 3.87 -12.34 -6.88
CA GLU A 31 2.58 -11.78 -7.30
C GLU A 31 1.64 -11.51 -6.13
N TRP A 32 0.97 -10.36 -6.19
CA TRP A 32 -0.04 -9.92 -5.25
C TRP A 32 -1.24 -9.33 -5.98
N ASP A 33 -2.42 -9.61 -5.45
CA ASP A 33 -3.65 -8.93 -5.85
C ASP A 33 -3.84 -7.70 -4.96
N VAL A 34 -4.09 -6.55 -5.58
CA VAL A 34 -4.44 -5.32 -4.88
C VAL A 34 -5.92 -5.42 -4.51
N ILE A 35 -6.23 -5.27 -3.23
CA ILE A 35 -7.60 -5.27 -2.73
C ILE A 35 -7.94 -3.87 -2.23
N ILE A 36 -9.03 -3.33 -2.79
CA ILE A 36 -9.61 -2.05 -2.39
C ILE A 36 -11.00 -2.34 -1.82
N ASP A 37 -11.19 -2.15 -0.53
CA ASP A 37 -12.48 -2.26 0.13
C ASP A 37 -13.27 -0.96 -0.03
N LEU A 38 -14.22 -0.96 -0.97
CA LEU A 38 -15.00 0.22 -1.29
C LEU A 38 -16.02 0.61 -0.22
N GLN A 39 -16.33 -0.28 0.73
CA GLN A 39 -17.20 0.07 1.85
C GLN A 39 -16.42 0.91 2.85
N GLU A 40 -15.25 0.41 3.27
CA GLU A 40 -14.37 1.14 4.18
C GLU A 40 -13.88 2.46 3.55
N ALA A 41 -13.58 2.47 2.25
CA ALA A 41 -13.20 3.70 1.55
C ALA A 41 -14.31 4.76 1.49
N ARG A 42 -15.59 4.36 1.59
CA ARG A 42 -16.71 5.31 1.65
C ARG A 42 -16.92 5.83 3.07
N GLU A 43 -16.78 4.97 4.07
CA GLU A 43 -16.89 5.36 5.48
C GLU A 43 -15.79 6.36 5.88
N GLU A 44 -14.55 6.15 5.42
CA GLU A 44 -13.44 7.10 5.65
C GLU A 44 -13.72 8.48 5.05
N VAL A 45 -14.31 8.54 3.86
CA VAL A 45 -14.67 9.79 3.18
C VAL A 45 -15.87 10.48 3.85
N GLU A 46 -16.79 9.73 4.42
CA GLU A 46 -17.96 10.28 5.12
C GLU A 46 -17.59 10.95 6.45
N ASP A 47 -16.56 10.43 7.14
CA ASP A 47 -15.99 11.05 8.35
C ASP A 47 -15.20 12.34 8.04
N ASP A 48 -14.59 12.43 6.85
CA ASP A 48 -13.93 13.63 6.31
C ASP A 48 -14.89 14.45 5.44
N LEU A 49 -15.93 15.00 6.06
CA LEU A 49 -16.91 15.90 5.44
C LEU A 49 -16.23 17.09 4.72
N GLU A 50 -15.95 16.98 3.41
CA GLU A 50 -16.09 18.03 2.37
C GLU A 50 -15.50 17.73 0.97
N GLU A 51 -14.83 16.59 0.70
CA GLU A 51 -14.27 16.36 -0.65
C GLU A 51 -14.95 15.21 -1.43
N GLU A 52 -15.88 15.57 -2.32
CA GLU A 52 -16.60 14.71 -3.28
C GLU A 52 -15.71 14.04 -4.36
N ASP A 53 -14.40 13.93 -4.15
CA ASP A 53 -13.49 13.16 -5.01
C ASP A 53 -12.73 12.16 -4.14
N SER A 54 -13.33 10.98 -3.85
CA SER A 54 -12.66 9.85 -3.18
C SER A 54 -11.21 9.73 -3.68
N TRP A 55 -10.24 9.55 -2.78
CA TRP A 55 -8.83 9.44 -3.17
C TRP A 55 -8.63 8.36 -4.26
N ILE A 56 -9.42 7.29 -4.21
CA ILE A 56 -9.53 6.26 -5.24
C ILE A 56 -9.88 6.88 -6.60
N ALA A 57 -10.91 7.72 -6.66
CA ALA A 57 -11.29 8.37 -7.90
C ALA A 57 -10.21 9.29 -8.46
N ARG A 58 -9.59 10.12 -7.62
CA ARG A 58 -8.44 10.95 -8.04
C ARG A 58 -7.29 10.11 -8.56
N ARG A 59 -7.10 8.94 -7.95
CA ARG A 59 -6.02 8.02 -8.24
C ARG A 59 -6.18 7.36 -9.60
N PHE A 60 -7.36 6.82 -9.88
CA PHE A 60 -7.67 6.14 -11.14
C PHE A 60 -8.07 7.08 -12.28
N ALA A 61 -8.66 8.25 -12.00
CA ALA A 61 -8.93 9.25 -13.04
C ALA A 61 -7.65 9.74 -13.74
N ARG A 62 -6.50 9.73 -13.06
CA ARG A 62 -5.22 10.09 -13.67
C ARG A 62 -4.65 8.99 -14.56
N GLY A 63 -4.86 7.71 -14.23
CA GLY A 63 -4.34 6.57 -14.97
C GLY A 63 -5.24 6.12 -16.13
N ILE A 64 -6.56 6.20 -15.94
CA ILE A 64 -7.58 5.66 -16.83
C ILE A 64 -8.41 6.81 -17.39
N SER A 65 -8.35 7.03 -18.70
CA SER A 65 -9.02 8.15 -19.39
C SER A 65 -10.56 8.13 -19.32
N ASN A 66 -11.19 7.05 -18.82
CA ASN A 66 -12.64 6.84 -18.76
C ASN A 66 -13.09 6.32 -17.38
N PHE A 67 -12.46 6.82 -16.30
CA PHE A 67 -12.73 6.34 -14.96
C PHE A 67 -14.14 6.70 -14.44
N ALA A 68 -14.87 5.71 -13.92
CA ALA A 68 -16.11 5.88 -13.15
C ALA A 68 -16.06 4.94 -11.94
N PHE A 69 -16.67 5.31 -10.80
CA PHE A 69 -16.64 4.49 -9.58
C PHE A 69 -17.14 3.05 -9.80
N ASN A 70 -18.15 2.86 -10.63
CA ASN A 70 -18.67 1.53 -11.00
C ASN A 70 -17.61 0.66 -11.71
N ILE A 71 -16.60 1.28 -12.31
CA ILE A 71 -15.51 0.56 -12.96
C ILE A 71 -14.56 -0.01 -11.92
N VAL A 72 -14.35 0.64 -10.76
CA VAL A 72 -13.46 0.16 -9.68
C VAL A 72 -13.82 -1.26 -9.24
N GLU A 73 -15.12 -1.53 -9.08
CA GLU A 73 -15.64 -2.87 -8.74
C GLU A 73 -15.25 -3.96 -9.74
N SER A 74 -14.83 -3.57 -10.94
CA SER A 74 -14.44 -4.44 -12.05
C SER A 74 -12.96 -4.40 -12.42
N ILE A 75 -12.14 -3.61 -11.72
CA ILE A 75 -10.69 -3.53 -11.99
C ILE A 75 -9.97 -4.65 -11.24
N ASP A 76 -9.26 -5.51 -11.99
CA ASP A 76 -8.29 -6.45 -11.44
C ASP A 76 -6.89 -5.83 -11.55
N ILE A 77 -6.27 -5.55 -10.40
CA ILE A 77 -4.94 -4.93 -10.31
C ILE A 77 -3.99 -5.89 -9.62
N ARG A 78 -2.84 -6.09 -10.25
CA ARG A 78 -1.83 -7.05 -9.80
C ARG A 78 -0.46 -6.44 -9.73
N PHE A 79 0.25 -6.74 -8.66
CA PHE A 79 1.62 -6.33 -8.40
C PHE A 79 2.55 -7.55 -8.50
N ASP A 80 3.62 -7.44 -9.27
CA ASP A 80 4.69 -8.43 -9.38
C ASP A 80 6.00 -7.77 -8.93
N PHE A 81 6.40 -8.05 -7.68
CA PHE A 81 7.62 -7.53 -7.06
C PHE A 81 8.82 -8.38 -7.44
N ARG A 82 9.81 -7.75 -8.07
CA ARG A 82 11.01 -8.41 -8.61
C ARG A 82 12.26 -8.06 -7.83
N ARG A 83 13.24 -8.97 -7.87
CA ARG A 83 14.48 -8.94 -7.06
C ARG A 83 15.41 -7.77 -7.36
N ASP A 84 15.24 -7.14 -8.51
CA ASP A 84 16.01 -5.98 -8.95
C ASP A 84 15.42 -4.64 -8.49
N GLY A 85 14.35 -4.68 -7.68
CA GLY A 85 13.63 -3.48 -7.24
C GLY A 85 12.62 -2.99 -8.27
N GLU A 86 12.39 -3.71 -9.37
CA GLU A 86 11.29 -3.41 -10.30
C GLU A 86 9.96 -3.96 -9.77
N LEU A 87 8.92 -3.15 -9.82
CA LEU A 87 7.54 -3.56 -9.58
C LEU A 87 6.78 -3.45 -10.91
N LYS A 88 6.26 -4.58 -11.38
CA LYS A 88 5.33 -4.59 -12.51
C LYS A 88 3.90 -4.55 -12.00
N MET A 89 3.17 -3.51 -12.37
CA MET A 89 1.75 -3.35 -12.10
C MET A 89 0.96 -3.69 -13.37
N SER A 90 -0.02 -4.57 -13.27
CA SER A 90 -0.94 -4.88 -14.37
C SER A 90 -2.36 -4.55 -13.96
N PHE A 91 -3.12 -3.92 -14.85
CA PHE A 91 -4.54 -3.64 -14.66
C PHE A 91 -5.33 -4.26 -15.80
N ASN A 92 -6.46 -4.86 -15.46
CA ASN A 92 -7.42 -5.37 -16.41
C ASN A 92 -8.77 -4.72 -16.12
N VAL A 93 -9.26 -3.97 -17.09
CA VAL A 93 -10.53 -3.25 -17.01
C VAL A 93 -11.35 -3.63 -18.23
N LEU A 94 -12.46 -4.33 -18.03
CA LEU A 94 -13.39 -4.70 -19.10
C LEU A 94 -12.73 -5.41 -20.30
N GLY A 95 -11.63 -6.14 -20.08
CA GLY A 95 -10.88 -6.87 -21.11
C GLY A 95 -9.70 -6.10 -21.70
N ASP A 96 -9.59 -4.80 -21.41
CA ASP A 96 -8.41 -4.00 -21.76
C ASP A 96 -7.35 -4.17 -20.68
N ARG A 97 -6.17 -4.63 -21.12
CA ARG A 97 -5.03 -4.86 -20.25
C ARG A 97 -3.95 -3.81 -20.49
N GLU A 98 -3.57 -3.15 -19.41
CA GLU A 98 -2.46 -2.22 -19.41
C GLU A 98 -1.42 -2.63 -18.34
N VAL A 99 -0.19 -2.19 -18.54
CA VAL A 99 0.97 -2.55 -17.70
C VAL A 99 1.81 -1.31 -17.44
N GLU A 100 2.08 -1.07 -16.17
CA GLU A 100 3.01 -0.07 -15.68
C GLU A 100 4.16 -0.69 -14.91
N TYR A 101 5.24 0.07 -14.81
CA TYR A 101 6.46 -0.31 -14.10
C TYR A 101 6.80 0.81 -13.13
N MET A 102 7.10 0.42 -11.90
CA MET A 102 7.46 1.26 -10.76
C MET A 102 8.74 0.69 -10.13
N GLU A 103 9.33 1.44 -9.20
CA GLU A 103 10.41 0.96 -8.36
C GLU A 103 9.88 0.65 -6.96
N TRP A 104 10.51 -0.31 -6.28
CA TRP A 104 10.21 -0.61 -4.88
C TRP A 104 11.49 -0.86 -4.10
N TYR A 105 11.46 -0.52 -2.81
CA TYR A 105 12.55 -0.80 -1.88
C TYR A 105 12.03 -0.86 -0.44
N ILE A 106 12.86 -1.38 0.47
CA ILE A 106 12.56 -1.37 1.90
C ILE A 106 13.47 -0.34 2.56
N ASN A 107 12.89 0.63 3.25
CA ASN A 107 13.66 1.69 3.91
C ASN A 107 14.34 1.18 5.20
N ARG A 108 15.07 2.07 5.90
CA ARG A 108 15.82 1.71 7.13
C ARG A 108 14.91 1.30 8.29
N ASP A 109 13.67 1.76 8.29
CA ASP A 109 12.67 1.45 9.31
C ASP A 109 12.01 0.08 9.07
N GLY A 110 12.25 -0.53 7.90
CA GLY A 110 11.70 -1.82 7.51
C GLY A 110 10.32 -1.68 6.88
N GLU A 111 10.07 -0.56 6.22
CA GLU A 111 8.82 -0.23 5.55
C GLU A 111 9.03 -0.37 4.05
N LEU A 112 8.08 -1.00 3.36
CA LEU A 112 8.10 -1.13 1.90
C LEU A 112 7.60 0.18 1.29
N ILE A 113 8.41 0.73 0.39
CA ILE A 113 8.14 1.93 -0.38
C ILE A 113 7.96 1.53 -1.84
N ILE A 114 6.96 2.14 -2.49
CA ILE A 114 6.67 1.97 -3.92
C ILE A 114 6.66 3.36 -4.52
N GLU A 115 7.50 3.59 -5.53
CA GLU A 115 7.70 4.89 -6.17
C GLU A 115 7.57 4.76 -7.69
N ASP A 116 7.06 5.80 -8.34
CA ASP A 116 7.05 5.89 -9.80
C ASP A 116 8.51 5.83 -10.34
N ASP A 117 8.76 5.01 -11.37
CA ASP A 117 10.08 4.96 -12.01
C ASP A 117 10.37 6.27 -12.79
N ASP A 118 11.15 7.14 -12.16
CA ASP A 118 11.63 8.40 -12.74
C ASP A 118 12.45 8.20 -14.04
N ARG A 119 13.10 7.04 -14.22
CA ARG A 119 13.92 6.76 -15.40
C ARG A 119 13.05 6.48 -16.62
N ASN A 120 11.84 5.96 -16.44
CA ASN A 120 10.87 5.75 -17.52
C ASN A 120 10.06 6.99 -17.91
N ARG A 121 10.10 8.09 -17.14
CA ARG A 121 9.49 9.39 -17.53
C ARG A 121 10.03 9.91 -18.87
N ARG A 122 11.28 9.58 -19.24
CA ARG A 122 11.87 9.98 -20.54
C ARG A 122 11.40 9.14 -21.73
N ARG A 123 10.86 7.95 -21.52
CA ARG A 123 10.38 7.04 -22.59
C ARG A 123 8.88 7.18 -22.86
N ARG A 124 8.11 7.75 -21.93
CA ARG A 124 6.66 7.92 -22.05
C ARG A 124 6.33 9.37 -22.41
N ARG A 125 5.91 9.59 -23.65
CA ARG A 125 5.37 10.89 -24.14
C ARG A 125 3.94 11.17 -23.67
N ASN A 126 3.33 10.25 -22.91
CA ASN A 126 2.00 10.40 -22.33
C ASN A 126 2.11 10.65 -20.83
N ASN A 127 1.53 11.76 -20.40
CA ASN A 127 1.64 12.37 -19.07
C ASN A 127 0.74 11.70 -18.02
N SER A 128 0.45 10.40 -18.18
CA SER A 128 -0.37 9.62 -17.25
C SER A 128 0.58 8.71 -16.47
N SER A 129 1.07 9.17 -15.31
CA SER A 129 1.67 8.27 -14.33
C SER A 129 0.60 7.97 -13.28
N PHE A 130 0.28 6.70 -13.11
CA PHE A 130 -0.62 6.26 -12.08
C PHE A 130 0.24 6.04 -10.81
N ASN A 131 0.39 7.07 -9.96
CA ASN A 131 1.16 7.07 -8.70
C ASN A 131 0.54 6.32 -7.49
N PHE A 132 0.76 5.01 -7.29
CA PHE A 132 -0.04 4.13 -6.40
C PHE A 132 0.09 4.38 -4.90
N SER A 133 1.12 5.13 -4.51
CA SER A 133 1.40 5.54 -3.15
C SER A 133 1.37 7.07 -3.14
N ASN A 134 0.78 7.72 -2.13
CA ASN A 134 1.23 9.09 -1.84
C ASN A 134 2.71 9.05 -1.44
N ASP A 135 3.42 10.18 -1.56
CA ASP A 135 4.85 10.26 -1.20
C ASP A 135 5.13 9.83 0.26
N ASP A 136 4.10 9.86 1.12
CA ASP A 136 4.15 9.50 2.53
C ASP A 136 3.58 8.10 2.85
N ASP A 137 3.05 7.38 1.85
CA ASP A 137 2.43 6.07 2.04
C ASP A 137 3.49 4.97 2.11
N VAL A 138 3.37 4.12 3.12
CA VAL A 138 4.28 3.00 3.35
C VAL A 138 3.50 1.70 3.53
N TRP A 139 4.14 0.59 3.17
CA TRP A 139 3.54 -0.73 3.24
C TRP A 139 4.22 -1.56 4.32
N MET A 140 3.42 -2.22 5.15
CA MET A 140 3.90 -3.08 6.23
C MET A 140 3.28 -4.46 6.14
N MET A 141 4.05 -5.49 6.51
CA MET A 141 3.48 -6.82 6.71
C MET A 141 2.57 -6.79 7.94
N LYS A 142 1.32 -7.23 7.77
CA LYS A 142 0.34 -7.39 8.85
C LYS A 142 -0.55 -8.58 8.52
N ASP A 143 -0.65 -9.57 9.39
CA ASP A 143 -1.55 -10.73 9.22
C ASP A 143 -1.41 -11.46 7.87
N GLY A 144 -0.18 -11.54 7.34
CA GLY A 144 0.11 -12.21 6.06
C GLY A 144 -0.22 -11.41 4.79
N LYS A 145 -0.70 -10.16 4.94
CA LYS A 145 -0.90 -9.20 3.85
C LYS A 145 0.10 -8.04 3.92
N LEU A 146 0.32 -7.36 2.80
CA LEU A 146 0.97 -6.05 2.79
C LEU A 146 -0.12 -5.00 2.96
N GLN A 147 -0.15 -4.39 4.14
CA GLN A 147 -1.14 -3.39 4.51
C GLN A 147 -0.58 -1.99 4.25
N ALA A 148 -1.36 -1.13 3.61
CA ALA A 148 -0.99 0.27 3.42
C ALA A 148 -1.18 1.06 4.73
N PHE A 149 -0.26 2.00 4.96
CA PHE A 149 -0.28 2.96 6.05
C PHE A 149 0.04 4.35 5.52
N GLU A 150 -0.65 5.35 6.04
CA GLU A 150 -0.31 6.76 5.84
C GLU A 150 0.60 7.24 6.97
N ARG A 151 1.66 7.97 6.63
CA ARG A 151 2.43 8.70 7.61
C ARG A 151 1.82 10.09 7.82
N THR A 152 1.22 10.29 9.00
CA THR A 152 0.72 11.61 9.41
C THR A 152 1.85 12.64 9.48
N ARG A 153 1.51 13.94 9.46
CA ARG A 153 2.46 15.06 9.66
C ARG A 153 3.32 14.96 10.93
N ARG A 154 2.87 14.18 11.93
CA ARG A 154 3.60 13.95 13.19
C ARG A 154 4.49 12.70 13.15
N GLY A 155 4.60 12.05 11.99
CA GLY A 155 5.39 10.84 11.77
C GLY A 155 4.72 9.54 12.22
N ARG A 156 3.48 9.60 12.74
CA ARG A 156 2.72 8.41 13.16
C ARG A 156 2.15 7.70 11.93
N LEU A 157 2.22 6.37 11.92
CA LEU A 157 1.58 5.52 10.91
C LEU A 157 0.12 5.26 11.29
N GLU A 158 -0.78 5.55 10.37
CA GLU A 158 -2.21 5.27 10.44
C GLU A 158 -2.59 4.29 9.34
N ILE A 159 -3.43 3.31 9.67
CA ILE A 159 -3.73 2.20 8.76
C ILE A 159 -4.78 2.64 7.74
N LYS A 160 -4.50 2.43 6.46
CA LYS A 160 -5.46 2.53 5.36
C LYS A 160 -6.22 1.23 5.21
N LYS A 161 -7.27 1.05 6.02
CA LYS A 161 -7.97 -0.24 6.15
C LYS A 161 -8.56 -0.73 4.82
N GLU A 162 -8.93 0.20 3.97
CA GLU A 162 -9.52 0.03 2.66
C GLU A 162 -8.52 -0.48 1.61
N LEU A 163 -7.21 -0.43 1.86
CA LEU A 163 -6.20 -0.79 0.86
C LEU A 163 -5.18 -1.80 1.39
N TYR A 164 -5.07 -2.96 0.75
CA TYR A 164 -4.03 -3.93 1.06
C TYR A 164 -3.69 -4.83 -0.14
N LEU A 165 -2.53 -5.48 -0.08
CA LEU A 165 -2.13 -6.51 -1.04
C LEU A 165 -2.31 -7.88 -0.42
N LYS A 166 -2.99 -8.77 -1.15
CA LYS A 166 -3.16 -10.18 -0.80
C LYS A 166 -2.25 -11.03 -1.67
N ARG A 167 -1.50 -11.93 -1.05
CA ARG A 167 -0.62 -12.83 -1.79
C ARG A 167 -1.47 -13.81 -2.61
N ARG A 168 -1.01 -14.06 -3.84
CA ARG A 168 -1.65 -14.99 -4.77
C ARG A 168 -1.26 -16.44 -4.52
#